data_AF-T0RXY3-F1
#
_entry.id   AF-T0RXY3-F1
#
_cell.length_a   1.000
_cell.length_b   1.000
_cell.length_c   1.000
_cell.angle_alpha   90.00
_cell.angle_beta   90.00
_cell.angle_gamma   90.00
#
_symmetry.space_group_name_H-M   'P 1'
#
loop_
_entity.id
_entity.type
_entity.pdbx_description
1 polymer ?
#
loop_
_entity_poly.entity_id
_entity_poly.type
_entity_poly.pdbx_seq_one_letter_code
_entity_poly.pdbx_strand_id
1 'polypeptide(L)' 'MSLLFAYIELFRYKFNTYPIVLIDDVSGELDRVRWSKLINFLETSEFQVLITTANEKFKEELEKIDGANKIYVDKGSIH' A
#
# COMPACT_ATOMS: atom_id res chain seq x y z
N MET A 1 2.40 11.49 1.26
CA MET A 1 1.22 10.59 1.16
C MET A 1 -0.06 11.26 0.66
N SER A 2 -0.39 12.51 1.03
CA SER A 2 -1.65 13.15 0.61
C SER A 2 -1.81 13.32 -0.91
N LEU A 3 -0.72 13.56 -1.65
CA LEU A 3 -0.78 13.77 -3.10
C LEU A 3 -1.06 12.46 -3.87
N LEU A 4 -0.49 11.34 -3.43
CA LEU A 4 -0.71 10.03 -4.05
C LEU A 4 -2.20 9.67 -4.00
N PHE A 5 -2.82 9.85 -2.83
CA PHE A 5 -4.24 9.54 -2.63
C PHE A 5 -5.13 10.46 -3.47
N ALA A 6 -4.84 11.76 -3.48
CA ALA A 6 -5.56 12.72 -4.33
C ALA A 6 -5.44 12.39 -5.82
N TYR A 7 -4.27 11.90 -6.24
CA TYR A 7 -4.04 11.49 -7.62
C TYR A 7 -4.84 10.24 -7.99
N ILE A 8 -4.87 9.22 -7.13
CA ILE A 8 -5.66 7.99 -7.35
C ILE A 8 -7.15 8.33 -7.49
N GLU A 9 -7.67 9.18 -6.60
CA GLU A 9 -9.07 9.64 -6.66
C GLU A 9 -9.38 10.43 -7.94
N LEU A 10 -8.50 11.36 -8.32
CA LEU A 10 -8.65 12.12 -9.57
C LEU A 10 -8.59 11.20 -10.80
N PHE A 11 -7.71 10.20 -10.79
CA PHE A 11 -7.59 9.23 -11.86
C PHE A 11 -8.88 8.42 -12.00
N ARG A 12 -9.41 7.90 -10.89
CA ARG A 12 -10.70 7.21 -10.88
C ARG A 12 -11.81 8.08 -11.43
N TYR A 13 -11.91 9.32 -10.96
CA TYR A 13 -12.91 10.28 -11.43
C TYR A 13 -12.80 10.56 -12.93
N LYS A 14 -11.58 10.77 -13.43
CA LYS A 14 -11.34 11.17 -14.82
C LYS A 14 -11.54 10.03 -15.82
N PHE A 15 -11.18 8.81 -15.43
CA PHE A 15 -11.14 7.66 -16.34
C PHE A 15 -12.19 6.59 -16.04
N ASN A 16 -13.00 6.78 -14.99
CA ASN A 16 -14.04 5.86 -14.54
C ASN A 16 -13.54 4.41 -14.41
N THR A 17 -12.33 4.25 -13.87
CA THR A 17 -11.65 2.95 -13.70
C THR A 17 -10.92 2.90 -12.37
N TYR A 18 -10.71 1.70 -11.85
CA TYR A 18 -9.95 1.45 -10.62
C TYR A 18 -8.52 1.06 -10.99
N PRO A 19 -7.52 1.91 -10.72
CA PRO A 19 -6.13 1.57 -11.04
C PRO A 19 -5.60 0.49 -10.09
N ILE A 20 -4.65 -0.31 -10.58
CA ILE A 20 -3.77 -1.06 -9.68
C ILE A 20 -2.69 -0.10 -9.20
N VAL A 21 -2.56 0.05 -7.88
CA VAL A 21 -1.60 0.95 -7.26
C VAL A 21 -0.38 0.16 -6.81
N LEU A 22 0.78 0.48 -7.36
CA LEU A 22 2.06 -0.06 -6.89
C LEU A 22 2.75 0.97 -6.01
N ILE A 23 3.04 0.61 -4.77
CA ILE A 23 3.84 1.44 -3.87
C ILE A 23 5.14 0.70 -3.56
N ASP A 24 6.23 1.20 -4.14
CA ASP A 24 7.55 0.58 -4.03
C ASP A 24 8.33 1.14 -2.83
N ASP A 25 9.03 0.27 -2.12
CA ASP A 25 9.88 0.52 -0.95
C ASP A 25 9.40 1.63 0.00
N VAL A 26 8.22 1.44 0.59
CA VAL A 26 7.63 2.38 1.57
C VAL A 26 8.36 2.41 2.92
N SER A 27 9.38 1.57 3.06
CA SER A 27 10.03 1.22 4.31
C SER A 27 10.95 2.33 4.84
N GLY A 28 11.53 3.12 3.95
CA GLY A 28 12.46 4.22 4.26
C GLY A 28 11.80 5.60 4.38
N GLU A 29 10.58 5.79 3.90
CA GLU A 29 9.97 7.12 3.75
C GLU A 29 8.96 7.51 4.85
N LEU A 30 8.53 6.54 5.67
CA LEU A 30 7.35 6.71 6.53
C LEU A 30 7.65 6.45 8.01
N ASP A 31 7.28 7.41 8.86
CA ASP A 31 7.19 7.25 10.31
C ASP A 31 5.88 6.55 10.72
N ARG A 32 5.74 6.15 12.00
CA ARG A 32 4.55 5.44 12.51
C ARG A 32 3.23 6.17 12.25
N VAL A 33 3.22 7.51 12.34
CA VAL A 33 1.99 8.30 12.12
C VAL A 33 1.57 8.21 10.65
N ARG A 34 2.55 8.21 9.73
CA ARG A 34 2.27 8.04 8.31
C ARG A 34 1.83 6.62 7.96
N TRP A 35 2.36 5.59 8.64
CA TRP A 35 1.90 4.21 8.47
C TRP A 35 0.42 4.05 8.78
N SER A 36 -0.04 4.56 9.93
CA SER A 36 -1.46 4.48 10.30
C SER A 36 -2.36 5.19 9.29
N LYS A 37 -1.91 6.33 8.73
CA LYS A 37 -2.66 7.02 7.66
C LYS A 37 -2.74 6.21 6.37
N LEU A 38 -1.66 5.53 5.99
CA LEU A 38 -1.64 4.66 4.83
C LEU A 38 -2.56 3.46 5.04
N ILE A 39 -2.48 2.80 6.19
CA ILE A 39 -3.31 1.63 6.53
C ILE A 39 -4.79 2.00 6.53
N ASN A 40 -5.18 3.05 7.24
CA ASN A 40 -6.56 3.53 7.26
C ASN A 40 -7.07 3.84 5.84
N PHE A 41 -6.21 4.42 5.00
CA PHE A 41 -6.57 4.68 3.61
C PHE A 41 -6.78 3.38 2.83
N LEU A 42 -5.88 2.39 2.96
CA LEU A 42 -6.00 1.09 2.29
C LEU A 42 -7.29 0.34 2.70
N GLU A 43 -7.65 0.37 3.97
CA GLU A 43 -8.85 -0.30 4.50
C GLU A 43 -10.16 0.29 3.96
N THR A 44 -10.19 1.60 3.69
CA THR A 44 -11.38 2.29 3.17
C THR A 44 -11.42 2.37 1.65
N SER A 45 -10.38 1.89 0.98
CA SER A 45 -10.18 2.08 -0.46
C SER A 45 -10.74 0.91 -1.27
N GLU A 46 -11.34 1.23 -2.43
CA GLU A 46 -11.97 0.23 -3.33
C GLU A 46 -11.03 -0.26 -4.46
N PHE A 47 -9.73 -0.03 -4.38
CA PHE A 47 -8.77 -0.37 -5.44
C PHE A 47 -7.71 -1.37 -4.98
N GLN A 48 -7.13 -2.09 -5.94
CA GLN A 48 -6.10 -3.08 -5.66
C GLN A 48 -4.74 -2.40 -5.46
N VAL A 49 -4.05 -2.75 -4.37
CA VAL A 49 -2.73 -2.19 -4.02
C VAL A 49 -1.72 -3.30 -3.87
N LEU A 50 -0.54 -3.13 -4.48
CA LEU A 50 0.66 -3.91 -4.23
C LEU A 50 1.68 -3.02 -3.53
N ILE A 51 2.17 -3.47 -2.37
CA ILE A 51 3.15 -2.71 -1.58
C ILE A 51 4.39 -3.57 -1.38
N THR A 52 5.56 -3.01 -1.65
CA THR A 52 6.84 -3.64 -1.31
C THR A 52 7.45 -2.93 -0.09
N THR A 53 7.99 -3.71 0.84
CA THR A 53 8.66 -3.18 2.03
C THR A 53 9.74 -4.14 2.49
N ALA A 54 10.89 -3.60 2.89
CA ALA A 54 11.94 -4.33 3.58
C ALA A 54 11.92 -4.12 5.11
N ASN A 55 10.97 -3.34 5.64
CA ASN A 55 10.87 -3.03 7.06
C ASN A 55 9.87 -3.95 7.77
N GLU A 56 10.39 -4.78 8.67
CA GLU A 56 9.61 -5.75 9.45
C GLU A 56 8.52 -5.11 10.31
N LYS A 57 8.77 -3.95 10.94
CA LYS A 57 7.75 -3.27 11.76
C LYS A 57 6.58 -2.79 10.92
N PHE A 58 6.87 -2.30 9.71
CA PHE A 58 5.81 -1.85 8.82
C PHE A 58 5.04 -3.03 8.22
N LYS A 59 5.75 -4.10 7.88
CA LYS A 59 5.14 -5.38 7.50
C LYS A 59 4.15 -5.87 8.56
N GLU A 60 4.54 -5.91 9.83
CA GLU A 60 3.64 -6.30 10.94
C GLU A 60 2.35 -5.46 10.98
N GLU A 61 2.40 -4.17 10.64
CA GLU A 61 1.21 -3.32 10.57
C GLU A 61 0.37 -3.61 9.32
N LEU A 62 0.98 -3.83 8.14
CA LEU A 62 0.27 -4.23 6.93
C LEU A 62 -0.43 -5.58 7.09
N GLU A 63 0.19 -6.51 7.81
CA GLU A 63 -0.36 -7.83 8.06
C GLU A 63 -1.61 -7.83 8.94
N LYS A 64 -1.96 -6.70 9.56
CA LYS A 64 -3.21 -6.53 10.32
C LYS A 64 -4.41 -6.19 9.44
N ILE A 65 -4.17 -5.77 8.20
CA ILE A 65 -5.24 -5.44 7.25
C ILE A 65 -6.00 -6.72 6.89
N ASP A 66 -7.30 -6.72 7.12
CA ASP A 66 -8.14 -7.87 6.78
C ASP A 66 -8.20 -8.09 5.27
N GLY A 67 -8.14 -9.35 4.84
CA GLY A 67 -8.11 -9.72 3.42
C GLY A 67 -6.81 -9.42 2.66
N ALA A 68 -5.75 -8.96 3.35
CA ALA A 68 -4.46 -8.73 2.72
C ALA A 68 -3.76 -10.04 2.32
N ASN A 69 -3.31 -10.13 1.06
CA ASN A 69 -2.48 -11.24 0.58
C ASN A 69 -1.01 -10.92 0.79
N LYS A 70 -0.25 -11.93 1.22
CA LYS A 70 1.18 -11.81 1.53
C LYS A 70 1.99 -12.54 0.46
N ILE A 71 3.02 -11.87 -0.05
CA ILE A 71 3.97 -12.44 -1.00
C ILE A 71 5.35 -12.29 -0.37
N TYR A 72 5.99 -13.41 -0.06
CA TYR A 72 7.34 -13.39 0.50
C TYR A 72 8.34 -13.58 -0.65
N VAL A 73 9.32 -12.68 -0.72
CA VAL A 73 10.39 -12.75 -1.71
C VAL A 73 11.70 -13.00 -1.01
N ASP A 74 12.34 -14.13 -1.28
CA ASP A 74 13.70 -14.44 -0.83
C ASP A 74 14.56 -14.85 -2.02
N LYS A 75 15.80 -14.33 -2.08
CA LYS A 75 16.78 -14.63 -3.16
C LYS A 75 16.22 -14.54 -4.58
N GLY A 76 15.33 -13.58 -4.82
CA GLY A 76 14.72 -13.35 -6.14
C GLY A 76 13.62 -14.35 -6.52
N SER A 77 13.12 -15.15 -5.57
CA SER A 77 12.02 -16.10 -5.76
C SER A 77 10.86 -15.81 -4.82
N ILE A 78 9.63 -16.11 -5.25
CA ILE A 78 8.40 -15.97 -4.46
C ILE A 78 8.13 -17.27 -3.73
N HIS A 79 7.77 -17.17 -2.44
CA HIS A 79 7.42 -18.29 -1.55
C HIS A 79 6.04 -18.11 -0.91
#